data_AF-A0A6L4AJW1-F1
#
_entry.id   AF-A0A6L4AJW1-F1
#
_cell.length_a   1.000
_cell.length_b   1.000
_cell.length_c   1.000
_cell.angle_alpha   90.00
_cell.angle_beta   90.00
_cell.angle_gamma   90.00
#
_symmetry.space_group_name_H-M   'P 1'
#
loop_
_entity.id
_entity.type
_entity.pdbx_description
1 polymer ?
#
loop_
_entity_poly.entity_id
_entity_poly.type
_entity_poly.pdbx_seq_one_letter_code
_entity_poly.pdbx_strand_id
1 'polypeptide(L)'
;ILLCLVPLMPNFALAIAVLLLRASISQMDVPARQSYTMAVVAPDERSAASGITTVARSVGAAVAPLLGGLFMANPLLFSAPFFVAGGLKIIYDVTLYQLFKDMEE
;
A
#
# COMPACT_ATOMS: atom_id res chain seq x y z
N ILE A 1 -8.73 1.80 -1.78
CA ILE A 1 -9.97 2.29 -2.43
C ILE A 1 -9.69 3.45 -3.40
N LEU A 2 -9.17 4.60 -2.95
CA LEU A 2 -8.98 5.78 -3.81
C LEU A 2 -8.18 5.52 -5.09
N LEU A 3 -7.15 4.66 -5.04
CA LEU A 3 -6.40 4.25 -6.24
C LEU A 3 -7.30 3.59 -7.29
N CYS A 4 -8.24 2.72 -6.89
CA CYS A 4 -9.16 2.05 -7.80
C CYS A 4 -10.15 3.02 -8.46
N LEU A 5 -10.42 4.17 -7.83
CA LEU A 5 -11.35 5.17 -8.37
C LEU A 5 -10.72 6.02 -9.48
N VAL A 6 -9.39 6.17 -9.51
CA VAL A 6 -8.68 7.00 -10.50
C VAL A 6 -9.06 6.67 -11.96
N PRO A 7 -8.97 5.40 -12.43
CA PRO A 7 -9.30 5.07 -13.81
C PRO A 7 -10.81 5.15 -14.13
N LEU A 8 -11.67 5.33 -13.11
CA LEU A 8 -13.12 5.42 -13.27
C LEU A 8 -13.60 6.88 -13.38
N MET A 9 -12.70 7.86 -13.24
CA MET A 9 -13.07 9.27 -13.28
C MET A 9 -13.41 9.72 -14.72
N PRO A 10 -14.53 10.41 -14.94
CA PRO A 10 -15.01 10.75 -16.28
C PRO A 10 -14.20 11.88 -16.94
N ASN A 11 -13.34 12.57 -16.18
CA ASN A 11 -12.46 13.61 -16.70
C ASN A 11 -11.17 13.71 -15.88
N PHE A 12 -10.20 14.41 -16.46
CA PHE A 12 -8.85 14.58 -15.92
C PHE A 12 -8.82 15.30 -14.57
N ALA A 13 -9.64 16.34 -14.38
CA ALA A 13 -9.67 17.12 -13.15
C ALA A 13 -10.09 16.28 -11.94
N LEU A 14 -11.10 15.42 -12.11
CA LEU A 14 -11.54 14.48 -11.07
C LEU A 14 -10.48 13.40 -10.79
N ALA A 15 -9.78 12.89 -11.81
CA ALA A 15 -8.69 11.93 -11.62
C ALA A 15 -7.56 12.53 -10.77
N ILE A 16 -7.17 13.78 -11.03
CA ILE A 16 -6.19 14.51 -10.21
C ILE A 16 -6.72 14.69 -8.78
N ALA A 17 -7.95 15.14 -8.61
CA ALA A 17 -8.53 15.37 -7.28
C ALA A 17 -8.50 14.09 -6.42
N VAL A 18 -8.86 12.94 -7.01
CA VAL A 18 -8.78 11.63 -6.34
C VAL A 18 -7.34 11.25 -6.00
N LEU A 19 -6.38 11.50 -6.90
CA LEU A 19 -4.97 11.25 -6.64
C LEU A 19 -4.41 12.11 -5.50
N LEU A 20 -4.78 13.39 -5.45
CA LEU A 20 -4.38 14.31 -4.38
C LEU A 20 -4.98 13.90 -3.03
N LEU A 21 -6.26 13.54 -3.01
CA LEU A 21 -6.91 12.99 -1.82
C LEU A 21 -6.24 11.70 -1.35
N ARG A 22 -5.81 10.84 -2.29
CA ARG A 22 -5.03 9.65 -1.94
C ARG A 22 -3.68 10.03 -1.36
N ALA A 23 -3.00 11.03 -1.93
CA ALA A 23 -1.68 11.46 -1.49
C ALA A 23 -1.71 12.01 -0.05
N SER A 24 -2.74 12.79 0.31
CA SER A 24 -2.86 13.40 1.64
C SER A 24 -2.95 12.38 2.78
N ILE A 25 -3.46 11.18 2.51
CA ILE A 25 -3.60 10.10 3.52
C ILE A 25 -2.65 8.92 3.30
N SER A 26 -1.85 8.93 2.23
CA SER A 26 -1.10 7.75 1.78
C SER A 26 -0.07 7.22 2.79
N GLN A 27 0.40 8.07 3.70
CA GLN A 27 1.47 7.76 4.64
C GLN A 27 1.01 7.60 6.08
N MET A 28 -0.30 7.75 6.37
CA MET A 28 -0.82 7.71 7.74
C MET A 28 -0.52 6.40 8.47
N ASP A 29 -0.49 5.28 7.74
CA ASP A 29 -0.28 3.95 8.32
C ASP A 29 1.20 3.65 8.63
N VAL A 30 2.14 4.43 8.09
CA VAL A 30 3.57 4.12 8.19
C VAL A 30 4.07 4.33 9.62
N PRO A 31 3.89 5.51 10.25
CA PRO A 31 4.34 5.72 11.63
C PRO A 31 3.61 4.81 12.62
N ALA A 32 2.30 4.60 12.44
CA ALA A 32 1.48 3.75 13.30
C ALA A 32 1.98 2.29 13.29
N ARG A 33 2.21 1.72 12.10
CA ARG A 33 2.72 0.34 11.97
C ARG A 33 4.13 0.19 12.54
N GLN A 34 4.99 1.19 12.32
CA GLN A 34 6.33 1.18 12.87
C GLN A 34 6.30 1.20 14.41
N SER A 35 5.50 2.08 15.01
CA SER A 35 5.34 2.14 16.46
C SER A 35 4.76 0.85 17.03
N TYR A 36 3.75 0.29 16.38
CA TYR A 36 3.11 -0.96 16.82
C TYR A 36 4.08 -2.14 16.76
N THR A 37 4.80 -2.30 15.64
CA THR A 37 5.80 -3.37 15.47
C THR A 37 6.85 -3.31 16.57
N MET A 38 7.33 -2.11 16.92
CA MET A 38 8.34 -1.94 17.97
C MET A 38 7.80 -2.17 19.39
N ALA A 39 6.49 -2.02 19.59
CA ALA A 39 5.84 -2.29 20.87
C ALA A 39 5.67 -3.79 21.15
N VAL A 40 5.45 -4.61 20.11
CA VAL A 40 5.17 -6.05 20.25
C VAL A 40 6.40 -6.95 20.16
N VAL A 41 7.57 -6.41 19.78
CA VAL A 41 8.84 -7.16 19.73
C VAL A 41 9.75 -6.84 20.91
N ALA A 42 10.54 -7.82 21.35
CA ALA A 42 11.50 -7.63 22.42
C ALA A 42 12.55 -6.57 22.04
N PRO A 43 13.07 -5.78 23.01
CA PRO A 43 13.98 -4.66 22.71
C PRO A 43 15.22 -5.05 21.90
N ASP A 44 15.76 -6.24 22.13
CA ASP A 44 16.91 -6.83 21.44
C ASP A 44 16.58 -7.29 20.00
N GLU A 45 15.32 -7.61 19.71
CA GLU A 45 14.86 -8.07 18.40
C GLU A 45 14.41 -6.91 17.47
N ARG A 46 14.21 -5.70 18.00
CA ARG A 46 13.73 -4.52 17.24
C ARG A 46 14.54 -4.22 15.98
N SER A 47 15.86 -4.36 16.05
CA SER A 47 16.75 -4.15 14.90
C SER A 47 16.49 -5.18 13.80
N ALA A 48 16.37 -6.47 14.18
CA ALA A 48 16.06 -7.55 13.25
C ALA A 48 14.66 -7.37 12.62
N ALA A 49 13.65 -7.01 13.42
CA ALA A 49 12.30 -6.75 12.94
C ALA A 49 12.24 -5.59 11.93
N SER A 50 12.96 -4.49 12.21
CA SER A 50 13.12 -3.36 11.28
C SER A 50 13.81 -3.78 9.98
N GLY A 51 14.86 -4.59 10.09
CA GLY A 51 15.61 -5.15 8.95
C GLY A 51 14.71 -5.98 8.03
N ILE A 52 13.96 -6.93 8.59
CA ILE A 52 13.02 -7.78 7.84
C ILE A 52 11.98 -6.93 7.11
N THR A 53 11.39 -5.95 7.81
CA THR A 53 10.39 -5.03 7.23
C THR A 53 10.98 -4.22 6.07
N THR A 54 12.22 -3.77 6.22
CA THR A 54 12.95 -3.02 5.18
C THR A 54 13.23 -3.88 3.95
N VAL A 55 13.66 -5.13 4.15
CA VAL A 55 13.88 -6.08 3.05
C VAL A 55 12.58 -6.34 2.29
N ALA A 56 11.48 -6.62 2.99
CA ALA A 56 10.17 -6.84 2.36
C ALA A 56 9.73 -5.62 1.52
N ARG A 57 9.91 -4.41 2.05
CA ARG A 57 9.63 -3.16 1.32
C ARG A 57 10.50 -3.02 0.08
N SER A 58 11.79 -3.28 0.18
CA SER A 58 12.75 -3.17 -0.93
C SER A 58 12.45 -4.17 -2.04
N VAL A 59 12.10 -5.41 -1.70
CA VAL A 59 11.67 -6.41 -2.68
C VAL A 59 10.42 -5.94 -3.42
N GLY A 60 9.41 -5.44 -2.71
CA GLY A 60 8.21 -4.87 -3.33
C GLY A 60 8.54 -3.70 -4.27
N ALA A 61 9.43 -2.80 -3.85
CA ALA A 61 9.88 -1.67 -4.66
C ALA A 61 10.69 -2.08 -5.90
N ALA A 62 11.42 -3.20 -5.84
CA ALA A 62 12.18 -3.74 -6.97
C ALA A 62 11.29 -4.45 -8.00
N VAL A 63 10.23 -5.13 -7.54
CA VAL A 63 9.30 -5.87 -8.42
C VAL A 63 8.29 -4.95 -9.10
N ALA A 64 7.84 -3.89 -8.41
CA ALA A 64 6.79 -3.00 -8.91
C ALA A 64 7.07 -2.37 -10.29
N PRO A 65 8.29 -1.88 -10.61
CA PRO A 65 8.60 -1.33 -11.94
C PRO A 65 8.49 -2.35 -13.08
N LEU A 66 8.83 -3.62 -12.83
CA LEU A 66 8.72 -4.69 -13.83
C LEU A 66 7.25 -4.92 -14.19
N LEU A 67 6.39 -5.05 -13.19
CA LEU A 67 4.95 -5.18 -13.40
C LEU A 67 4.35 -3.92 -14.05
N GLY A 68 4.78 -2.74 -13.60
CA GLY A 68 4.37 -1.46 -14.18
C GLY A 68 4.70 -1.36 -15.66
N GLY A 69 5.92 -1.75 -16.06
CA GLY A 69 6.34 -1.80 -17.45
C GLY A 69 5.50 -2.75 -18.29
N LEU A 70 5.20 -3.95 -17.78
CA LEU A 70 4.33 -4.92 -18.46
C LEU A 70 2.91 -4.39 -18.67
N PHE A 71 2.32 -3.73 -17.66
CA PHE A 71 0.99 -3.13 -17.79
C PHE A 71 0.99 -1.94 -18.76
N MET A 72 2.05 -1.13 -18.76
CA MET A 72 2.17 0.01 -19.68
C MET A 72 2.54 -0.39 -21.12
N ALA A 73 2.93 -1.64 -21.38
CA ALA A 73 3.21 -2.12 -22.72
C ALA A 73 1.94 -2.29 -23.58
N ASN A 74 0.75 -2.35 -22.98
CA ASN A 74 -0.52 -2.50 -23.69
C ASN A 74 -1.53 -1.42 -23.25
N PRO A 75 -2.07 -0.59 -24.17
CA PRO A 75 -3.07 0.43 -23.84
C PRO A 75 -4.30 -0.10 -23.09
N LEU A 76 -4.72 -1.34 -23.35
CA LEU A 76 -5.84 -1.97 -22.66
C LEU A 76 -5.58 -2.20 -21.16
N LEU A 77 -4.32 -2.18 -20.75
CA LEU A 77 -3.89 -2.44 -19.37
C LEU A 77 -3.48 -1.17 -18.60
N PHE A 78 -3.67 0.02 -19.15
CA PHE A 78 -3.27 1.28 -18.48
C PHE A 78 -3.96 1.50 -17.13
N SER A 79 -5.18 0.98 -16.95
CA SER A 79 -5.89 1.03 -15.67
C SER A 79 -5.43 -0.06 -14.68
N ALA A 80 -4.75 -1.11 -15.15
CA ALA A 80 -4.38 -2.26 -14.34
C ALA A 80 -3.50 -1.92 -13.13
N PRO A 81 -2.46 -1.04 -13.21
CA PRO A 81 -1.65 -0.68 -12.05
C PRO A 81 -2.48 -0.11 -10.90
N PHE A 82 -3.51 0.68 -11.20
CA PHE A 82 -4.39 1.29 -10.20
C PHE A 82 -5.23 0.24 -9.47
N PHE A 83 -5.81 -0.71 -10.21
CA PHE A 83 -6.60 -1.80 -9.62
C PHE A 83 -5.75 -2.81 -8.87
N VAL A 84 -4.58 -3.19 -9.40
CA VAL A 84 -3.66 -4.12 -8.75
C VAL A 84 -3.13 -3.52 -7.45
N ALA A 85 -2.56 -2.30 -7.50
CA ALA A 85 -2.04 -1.64 -6.30
C ALA A 85 -3.15 -1.32 -5.29
N GLY A 86 -4.30 -0.83 -5.76
CA GLY A 86 -5.45 -0.54 -4.92
C GLY A 86 -6.05 -1.79 -4.26
N GLY A 87 -6.14 -2.89 -5.01
CA GLY A 87 -6.59 -4.20 -4.53
C GLY A 87 -5.64 -4.80 -3.50
N LEU A 88 -4.34 -4.80 -3.76
CA LEU A 88 -3.33 -5.25 -2.80
C LEU A 88 -3.41 -4.46 -1.48
N LYS A 89 -3.61 -3.15 -1.55
CA LYS A 89 -3.77 -2.30 -0.36
C LYS A 89 -5.05 -2.67 0.42
N ILE A 90 -6.17 -2.89 -0.27
CA ILE A 90 -7.43 -3.31 0.37
C ILE A 90 -7.26 -4.67 1.06
N ILE A 91 -6.66 -5.66 0.38
CA ILE A 91 -6.40 -6.99 0.95
C ILE A 91 -5.53 -6.86 2.20
N TYR A 92 -4.47 -6.04 2.14
CA TYR A 92 -3.62 -5.76 3.30
C TYR A 92 -4.42 -5.16 4.47
N ASP A 93 -5.25 -4.14 4.21
CA ASP A 93 -6.03 -3.45 5.25
C ASP A 93 -7.07 -4.39 5.89
N VAL A 94 -7.77 -5.18 5.07
CA VAL A 94 -8.74 -6.17 5.56
C VAL A 94 -8.05 -7.27 6.35
N THR A 95 -6.91 -7.78 5.89
CA THR A 95 -6.15 -8.83 6.59
C THR A 95 -5.69 -8.32 7.95
N LEU A 96 -5.16 -7.10 8.00
CA LEU A 96 -4.74 -6.46 9.25
C LEU A 96 -5.93 -6.27 10.19
N TYR A 97 -7.05 -5.76 9.69
CA TYR A 97 -8.27 -5.61 10.49
C TYR A 97 -8.74 -6.96 11.07
N GLN A 98 -8.79 -8.03 10.26
CA GLN A 98 -9.21 -9.34 10.76
C GLN A 98 -8.25 -9.92 11.81
N LEU A 99 -6.94 -9.66 11.68
CA LEU A 99 -5.95 -10.14 12.64
C LEU A 99 -6.06 -9.44 14.00
N PHE A 100 -6.49 -8.17 14.00
CA PHE A 100 -6.42 -7.31 15.19
C PHE A 100 -7.77 -6.89 15.77
N LYS A 101 -8.90 -7.15 15.10
CA LYS A 101 -10.23 -6.75 15.57
C LYS A 101 -10.63 -7.34 16.93
N ASP A 102 -10.03 -8.47 17.33
CA ASP A 102 -10.37 -9.21 18.54
C ASP A 102 -9.34 -9.01 19.66
N MET A 103 -8.32 -8.17 19.46
CA MET A 103 -7.38 -7.84 20.53
C MET A 103 -8.00 -6.77 21.44
N GLU A 104 -8.25 -7.13 22.71
CA GLU A 104 -8.55 -6.17 23.77
C GLU A 104 -7.29 -5.35 24.14
N GLU A 105 -7.48 -4.07 24.48
CA GLU A 105 -6.41 -3.12 24.86
C GLU A 105 -5.56 -3.57 26.05
#